data_AF-A0A6J4J5K6-F1
#
_entry.id   AF-A0A6J4J5K6-F1
#
_cell.length_a   1.000
_cell.length_b   1.000
_cell.length_c   1.000
_cell.angle_alpha   90.00
_cell.angle_beta   90.00
_cell.angle_gamma   90.00
#
_symmetry.space_group_name_H-M   'P 1'
#
loop_
_entity.id
_entity.type
_entity.pdbx_description
1 polymer ?
#
loop_
_entity_poly.entity_id
_entity_poly.type
_entity_poly.pdbx_seq_one_letter_code
_entity_poly.pdbx_strand_id
1 'polypeptide(L)' 'MDVPLVVVQPISSRELFLGSSTKLGNAVHLYESVGFVHVPLSDLGPLPYRRADVYMKYPLH' A
#
# COMPACT_ATOMS: atom_id res chain seq x y z
N MET A 1 -17.48 -11.93 -30.71
CA MET A 1 -16.26 -11.94 -29.88
C MET A 1 -15.96 -10.49 -29.57
N ASP A 2 -16.53 -9.95 -28.51
CA ASP A 2 -16.24 -8.59 -28.03
C ASP A 2 -15.21 -8.70 -26.91
N VAL A 3 -14.00 -8.23 -27.17
CA VAL A 3 -12.98 -8.07 -26.13
C VAL A 3 -13.23 -6.68 -25.52
N PRO A 4 -13.51 -6.54 -24.21
CA PRO A 4 -13.77 -5.23 -23.65
C PRO A 4 -12.49 -4.40 -23.71
N LEU A 5 -12.61 -3.20 -24.27
CA LEU A 5 -11.58 -2.18 -24.24
C LEU A 5 -11.38 -1.76 -22.77
N VAL A 6 -10.34 -2.29 -22.12
CA VAL A 6 -9.93 -1.82 -20.80
C VAL A 6 -9.27 -0.46 -21.00
N VAL A 7 -10.02 0.60 -20.73
CA VAL A 7 -9.46 1.96 -20.61
C VAL A 7 -8.77 2.04 -19.25
N VAL A 8 -7.45 1.88 -19.24
CA VAL A 8 -6.62 2.11 -18.04
C VAL A 8 -6.41 3.62 -17.92
N GLN A 9 -7.08 4.26 -16.95
CA GLN A 9 -6.74 5.63 -16.59
C GLN A 9 -5.32 5.64 -15.98
N PRO A 10 -4.45 6.59 -16.34
CA PRO A 10 -3.17 6.73 -15.65
C PRO A 10 -3.46 7.00 -14.17
N ILE A 11 -2.89 6.18 -13.29
CA ILE A 11 -2.95 6.42 -11.84
C ILE A 11 -2.19 7.73 -11.60
N SER A 12 -2.93 8.83 -11.41
CA SER A 12 -2.36 10.17 -11.28
C SER A 12 -1.65 10.39 -9.94
N SER A 13 -1.89 9.52 -8.95
CA SER A 13 -1.18 9.53 -7.67
C SER A 13 -0.13 8.43 -7.66
N ARG A 14 1.13 8.83 -7.80
CA ARG A 14 2.22 7.92 -7.45
C ARG A 14 2.15 7.72 -5.94
N GLU A 15 2.10 6.47 -5.48
CA GLU A 15 2.11 6.15 -4.05
C GLU A 15 3.28 5.22 -3.78
N LEU A 16 3.94 5.38 -2.63
CA LEU A 16 4.84 4.38 -2.08
C LEU A 16 4.05 3.46 -1.18
N PHE A 17 4.29 2.16 -1.31
CA PHE A 17 3.66 1.14 -0.49
C PHE A 17 4.72 0.35 0.26
N LEU A 18 4.50 0.08 1.55
CA LEU A 18 5.37 -0.77 2.35
C LEU A 18 4.56 -1.76 3.18
N GLY A 19 5.14 -2.95 3.38
CA GLY A 19 4.70 -3.93 4.37
C GLY A 19 5.69 -3.95 5.52
N SER A 20 5.18 -3.88 6.75
CA SER A 20 5.93 -4.00 8.01
C SER A 20 5.29 -5.07 8.89
N SER A 21 5.76 -5.19 10.13
CA SER A 21 5.15 -6.07 11.13
C SER A 21 4.77 -5.35 12.41
N THR A 22 3.68 -5.80 13.04
CA THR A 22 3.27 -5.39 14.40
C THR A 22 4.38 -5.60 15.43
N LYS A 23 5.29 -6.55 15.19
CA LYS A 23 6.48 -6.81 16.01
C LYS A 23 7.54 -5.71 15.94
N LEU A 24 7.47 -4.83 14.95
CA LEU A 24 8.42 -3.75 14.68
C LEU A 24 7.78 -2.38 14.98
N GLY A 25 7.15 -2.23 16.15
CA GLY A 25 6.41 -1.00 16.52
C GLY A 25 7.19 0.30 16.33
N ASN A 26 8.47 0.34 16.69
CA ASN A 26 9.31 1.53 16.46
C ASN A 26 9.46 1.89 14.98
N ALA A 27 9.53 0.90 14.09
CA ALA A 27 9.59 1.15 12.65
C ALA A 27 8.25 1.67 12.13
N VAL A 28 7.13 1.10 12.61
CA VAL A 28 5.78 1.58 12.27
C VAL A 28 5.62 3.05 12.67
N HIS A 29 5.98 3.42 13.89
CA HIS A 29 5.92 4.81 14.36
C HIS A 29 6.85 5.75 13.59
N LEU A 30 8.02 5.26 13.17
CA LEU A 30 8.89 6.03 12.27
C LEU A 30 8.19 6.33 10.94
N TYR A 31 7.55 5.35 10.33
CA TYR A 31 6.84 5.55 9.06
C TYR A 31 5.65 6.51 9.23
N GLU A 32 4.88 6.37 10.31
CA GLU A 32 3.82 7.31 10.68
C GLU A 32 4.35 8.76 10.78
N SER A 33 5.51 8.95 11.43
CA SER A 33 6.12 10.28 11.58
C SER A 33 6.55 10.93 10.26
N VAL A 34 6.83 10.11 9.23
CA VAL A 34 7.17 10.58 7.87
C VAL A 34 5.91 10.83 7.03
N GLY A 35 4.73 10.41 7.50
CA GLY A 35 3.45 10.63 6.83
C GLY A 35 2.87 9.39 6.15
N PHE A 36 3.43 8.20 6.38
CA PHE A 36 2.78 6.98 5.94
C PHE A 36 1.48 6.76 6.73
N VAL A 37 0.44 6.30 6.04
CA VAL A 37 -0.85 5.95 6.65
C VAL A 37 -1.13 4.47 6.51
N HIS A 38 -1.78 3.87 7.52
CA HIS A 38 -2.17 2.46 7.49
C HIS A 38 -3.18 2.19 6.37
N VAL A 39 -3.04 1.05 5.69
CA VAL A 39 -3.96 0.57 4.66
C VAL A 39 -4.71 -0.65 5.20
N PRO A 40 -6.05 -0.65 5.18
CA PRO A 40 -6.84 -1.82 5.57
C PRO A 40 -6.55 -2.99 4.63
N LEU A 41 -6.48 -4.20 5.18
CA LEU A 41 -6.33 -5.43 4.38
C LEU A 41 -7.45 -5.61 3.34
N SER A 42 -8.65 -5.09 3.59
CA SER A 42 -9.78 -5.10 2.64
C SER A 42 -9.49 -4.34 1.35
N ASP A 43 -8.59 -3.36 1.42
CA ASP A 43 -8.25 -2.47 0.31
C ASP A 43 -7.04 -3.00 -0.46
N LEU A 44 -6.47 -4.13 0.00
CA LEU A 44 -5.30 -4.76 -0.58
C LEU A 44 -5.72 -5.98 -1.42
N GLY A 45 -5.21 -6.03 -2.65
CA GLY A 45 -5.23 -7.24 -3.46
C GLY A 45 -4.29 -8.34 -2.92
N PRO A 46 -4.02 -9.39 -3.69
CA PRO A 46 -3.09 -10.44 -3.29
C PRO A 46 -1.70 -9.88 -2.95
N LEU A 47 -1.23 -10.11 -1.72
CA LEU A 47 0.04 -9.56 -1.23
C LEU A 47 1.17 -10.60 -1.35
N PRO A 48 2.30 -10.28 -2.00
CA PRO A 48 3.41 -11.23 -2.19
C PRO A 48 4.21 -11.48 -0.90
N TYR A 49 4.06 -10.63 0.12
CA TYR A 49 4.87 -10.67 1.34
C TYR A 49 4.11 -11.30 2.52
N ARG A 50 4.29 -12.61 2.68
CA ARG A 50 3.58 -13.44 3.70
C ARG A 50 3.87 -13.05 5.16
N ARG A 51 4.95 -12.31 5.44
CA ARG A 51 5.39 -11.99 6.82
C ARG A 51 4.95 -10.61 7.30
N ALA A 52 4.38 -9.78 6.42
CA ALA A 52 3.87 -8.48 6.83
C ALA A 52 2.46 -8.66 7.42
N ASP A 53 2.18 -7.96 8.51
CA ASP A 53 0.86 -7.83 9.12
C ASP A 53 0.48 -6.36 9.38
N VAL A 54 1.33 -5.43 8.93
CA VAL A 54 1.06 -3.99 8.86
C VAL A 54 1.36 -3.52 7.45
N TYR A 55 0.46 -2.74 6.87
CA TYR A 55 0.60 -2.21 5.51
C TYR A 55 0.34 -0.72 5.51
N MET A 56 1.18 0.03 4.80
CA MET A 56 1.08 1.48 4.82
C MET A 56 1.37 2.07 3.43
N LYS A 57 0.83 3.27 3.18
CA LYS A 57 1.06 4.03 1.96
C LYS A 57 1.46 5.46 2.22
N TYR A 58 2.22 6.05 1.29
CA TYR A 58 2.59 7.45 1.28
C TYR A 58 2.31 8.05 -0.11
N PRO A 59 1.43 9.05 -0.23
CA PRO A 59 1.20 9.75 -1.49
C PRO A 59 2.45 10.54 -1.91
N LEU A 60 2.89 10.36 -3.16
CA LEU A 60 3.93 11.17 -3.78
C LEU A 60 3.26 12.32 -4.55
N HIS A 61 3.68 13.54 -4.23
CA HIS A 61 3.27 14.77 -4.91
C HIS A 61 4.04 15.00 -6.21
#